data_AF-A0A356G6B0-F1
#
_entry.id   AF-A0A356G6B0-F1
#
_cell.length_a   1.000
_cell.length_b   1.000
_cell.length_c   1.000
_cell.angle_alpha   90.00
_cell.angle_beta   90.00
_cell.angle_gamma   90.00
#
_symmetry.space_group_name_H-M   'P 1'
#
loop_
_entity.id
_entity.type
_entity.pdbx_description
1 polymer ?
#
loop_
_entity_poly.entity_id
_entity_poly.type
_entity_poly.pdbx_seq_one_letter_code
_entity_poly.pdbx_strand_id
1 'polypeptide(L)'
;RMLTRGQLRVNLDLAGTADPLEDLARIANRLTMSVIVAGLFIGSSVVYYARIQPVIFGIPIIGFLGYLAAFVLGVWVAVDIIRESRRRRRR
;
A
#
# COMPACT_ATOMS: atom_id res chain seq x y z
N ARG A 1 21.11 -49.28 26.27
CA ARG A 1 20.25 -49.57 25.11
C ARG A 1 19.97 -48.25 24.39
N MET A 2 20.24 -48.23 23.08
CA MET A 2 20.29 -47.05 22.23
C MET A 2 18.93 -46.36 22.13
N LEU A 3 18.90 -45.04 22.35
CA LEU A 3 17.79 -44.20 21.91
C LEU A 3 17.93 -44.04 20.39
N THR A 4 17.04 -44.71 19.67
CA THR A 4 16.95 -44.73 18.21
C THR A 4 16.92 -43.31 17.66
N ARG A 5 18.05 -42.86 17.11
CA ARG A 5 18.23 -41.65 16.30
C ARG A 5 17.51 -41.80 14.96
N GLY A 6 16.18 -41.74 14.96
CA GLY A 6 15.41 -41.99 13.73
C GLY A 6 14.16 -41.14 13.54
N GLN A 7 13.79 -40.30 14.49
CA GLN A 7 12.59 -39.46 14.38
C GLN A 7 12.86 -38.01 14.77
N LEU A 8 13.99 -37.48 14.30
CA LEU A 8 14.02 -36.05 14.02
C LEU A 8 13.37 -35.85 12.64
N ARG A 9 12.05 -36.12 12.54
CA ARG A 9 11.23 -35.32 11.63
C ARG A 9 11.28 -33.93 12.24
N VAL A 10 12.31 -33.18 11.87
CA VAL A 10 12.17 -31.74 11.81
C VAL A 10 11.08 -31.57 10.77
N ASN A 11 9.82 -31.60 11.21
CA ASN A 11 8.82 -30.76 10.61
C ASN A 11 9.48 -29.39 10.75
N LEU A 12 10.20 -29.00 9.70
CA LEU A 12 10.38 -27.63 9.28
C LEU A 12 8.97 -27.14 8.92
N ASP A 13 8.08 -27.18 9.92
CA ASP A 13 7.20 -26.08 10.18
C ASP A 13 8.21 -24.96 10.44
N LEU A 14 8.64 -24.28 9.37
CA LEU A 14 9.28 -22.98 9.48
C LEU A 14 8.19 -22.07 10.06
N ALA A 15 7.85 -22.27 11.33
CA ALA A 15 6.82 -21.56 12.07
C ALA A 15 7.19 -20.09 12.32
N GLY A 16 8.18 -19.59 11.57
CA GLY A 16 8.70 -18.23 11.63
C GLY A 16 9.41 -17.76 10.35
N THR A 17 9.39 -18.52 9.25
CA THR A 17 9.85 -17.99 7.96
C THR A 17 8.61 -17.55 7.20
N ALA A 18 8.25 -16.27 7.39
CA ALA A 18 7.31 -15.61 6.50
C ALA A 18 7.73 -15.93 5.06
N ASP A 19 6.80 -16.48 4.29
CA ASP A 19 7.08 -16.87 2.91
C ASP A 19 7.64 -15.64 2.19
N PRO A 20 8.91 -15.66 1.71
CA PRO A 20 9.52 -14.49 1.09
C PRO A 20 8.67 -13.94 -0.07
N LEU A 21 7.90 -14.80 -0.72
CA LEU A 21 6.95 -14.43 -1.76
C LEU A 21 5.78 -13.59 -1.20
N GLU A 22 5.29 -13.87 -0.01
CA GLU A 22 4.19 -13.13 0.62
C GLU A 22 4.64 -11.73 1.05
N ASP A 23 5.85 -11.59 1.59
CA ASP A 23 6.41 -10.27 1.94
C ASP A 23 6.70 -9.44 0.67
N LEU A 24 7.20 -10.08 -0.41
CA LEU A 24 7.37 -9.41 -1.69
C LEU A 24 6.03 -8.95 -2.28
N ALA A 25 5.00 -9.81 -2.26
CA ALA A 25 3.66 -9.46 -2.73
C ALA A 25 3.07 -8.28 -1.95
N ARG A 26 3.34 -8.22 -0.63
CA ARG A 26 2.92 -7.11 0.23
C ARG A 26 3.61 -5.80 -0.10
N ILE A 27 4.93 -5.83 -0.35
CA ILE A 27 5.68 -4.65 -0.80
C ILE A 27 5.14 -4.18 -2.16
N ALA A 28 4.95 -5.10 -3.10
CA ALA A 28 4.39 -4.80 -4.42
C ALA A 28 3.01 -4.13 -4.30
N ASN A 29 2.11 -4.66 -3.47
CA ASN A 29 0.79 -4.06 -3.25
C ASN A 29 0.88 -2.61 -2.70
N ARG A 30 1.78 -2.37 -1.74
CA ARG A 30 2.00 -1.02 -1.19
C ARG A 30 2.55 -0.05 -2.23
N LEU A 31 3.46 -0.53 -3.08
CA LEU A 31 4.00 0.26 -4.20
C LEU A 31 2.90 0.58 -5.21
N THR A 32 2.11 -0.41 -5.62
CA THR A 32 0.97 -0.21 -6.54
C THR A 32 0.01 0.85 -6.00
N MET A 33 -0.40 0.76 -4.73
CA MET A 33 -1.27 1.78 -4.12
C MET A 33 -0.63 3.17 -4.11
N SER A 34 0.66 3.26 -3.75
CA SER A 34 1.39 4.53 -3.71
C SER A 34 1.49 5.17 -5.10
N VAL A 35 1.73 4.36 -6.14
CA VAL A 35 1.81 4.82 -7.54
C VAL A 35 0.44 5.28 -8.04
N ILE A 36 -0.65 4.58 -7.71
CA ILE A 36 -2.02 5.00 -8.08
C ILE A 36 -2.32 6.38 -7.47
N VAL A 37 -1.99 6.59 -6.20
CA VAL A 37 -2.18 7.88 -5.52
C VAL A 37 -1.34 8.97 -6.18
N ALA A 38 -0.06 8.70 -6.46
CA ALA A 38 0.82 9.64 -7.14
C ALA A 38 0.31 9.99 -8.55
N GLY A 39 -0.15 9.01 -9.32
CA GLY A 39 -0.76 9.20 -10.63
C GLY A 39 -2.03 10.05 -10.57
N LEU A 40 -2.85 9.87 -9.53
CA LEU A 40 -4.05 10.67 -9.33
C LEU A 40 -3.72 12.13 -9.01
N PHE A 41 -2.70 12.39 -8.19
CA PHE A 41 -2.18 13.74 -7.95
C PHE A 41 -1.69 14.38 -9.25
N ILE A 42 -0.84 13.68 -10.02
CA ILE A 42 -0.29 14.21 -11.27
C ILE A 42 -1.40 14.47 -12.29
N GLY A 43 -2.32 13.52 -12.49
CA GLY A 43 -3.45 13.67 -13.41
C GLY A 43 -4.37 14.83 -13.01
N SER A 44 -4.63 14.98 -11.71
CA SER A 44 -5.37 16.11 -11.17
C SER A 44 -4.65 17.45 -11.40
N SER A 45 -3.33 17.51 -11.24
CA SER A 45 -2.52 18.70 -11.58
C SER A 45 -2.64 19.08 -13.06
N VAL A 46 -2.57 18.09 -13.94
CA VAL A 46 -2.71 18.31 -15.39
C VAL A 46 -4.10 18.85 -15.73
N VAL A 47 -5.17 18.25 -15.19
CA VAL A 47 -6.55 18.71 -15.38
C VAL A 47 -6.74 20.12 -14.81
N TYR A 48 -6.14 20.42 -13.66
CA TYR A 48 -6.16 21.74 -13.06
C TYR A 48 -5.47 22.78 -13.96
N TYR A 49 -4.30 22.45 -14.52
CA TYR A 49 -3.61 23.37 -15.42
C TYR A 49 -4.31 23.53 -16.78
N ALA A 50 -4.94 22.46 -17.27
CA ALA A 50 -5.67 22.44 -18.53
C ALA A 50 -6.94 23.31 -18.53
N ARG A 51 -7.32 23.91 -17.40
CA ARG A 51 -8.47 24.84 -17.27
C ARG A 51 -9.76 24.27 -17.88
N ILE A 52 -9.93 22.95 -17.78
CA ILE A 52 -11.12 22.28 -18.30
C ILE A 52 -12.34 22.86 -17.58
N GLN A 53 -13.29 23.40 -18.33
CA GLN A 53 -14.53 23.94 -17.77
C GLN A 53 -15.32 22.80 -17.11
N PRO A 54 -15.97 23.01 -15.95
CA PRO A 54 -16.30 24.28 -15.30
C PRO A 54 -15.20 24.82 -14.37
N VAL A 55 -14.90 26.11 -14.54
CA VAL A 55 -13.98 26.86 -13.68
C VAL A 55 -14.82 27.85 -12.87
N ILE A 56 -14.78 27.76 -11.54
CA ILE A 56 -15.47 28.71 -10.64
C ILE A 56 -14.39 29.47 -9.86
N PHE A 57 -14.48 30.80 -9.82
CA PHE A 57 -13.48 31.66 -9.16
C PHE A 57 -12.03 31.45 -9.68
N GLY A 58 -11.87 31.03 -10.93
CA GLY A 58 -10.56 30.73 -11.53
C GLY A 58 -9.99 29.34 -11.18
N ILE A 59 -10.72 28.55 -10.38
CA ILE A 59 -10.35 27.20 -9.94
C ILE A 59 -11.14 26.16 -10.75
N PRO A 60 -10.47 25.27 -11.50
CA PRO A 60 -11.14 24.15 -12.17
C PRO A 60 -11.63 23.13 -11.14
N ILE A 61 -12.95 22.96 -11.05
CA ILE A 61 -13.57 22.12 -10.00
C ILE A 61 -13.13 20.68 -10.14
N ILE A 62 -13.07 20.17 -11.38
CA ILE A 62 -12.71 18.77 -11.66
C ILE A 62 -11.29 18.48 -11.18
N GLY A 63 -10.35 19.38 -11.45
CA GLY A 63 -8.97 19.27 -10.95
C GLY A 63 -8.94 19.27 -9.43
N PHE A 64 -9.63 20.23 -8.78
CA PHE A 64 -9.69 20.32 -7.33
C PHE A 64 -10.30 19.07 -6.66
N LEU A 65 -11.39 18.53 -7.20
CA LEU A 65 -11.98 17.28 -6.71
C LEU A 65 -11.03 16.10 -6.87
N GLY A 66 -10.26 16.06 -7.96
CA GLY A 66 -9.19 15.08 -8.15
C GLY A 66 -8.14 15.14 -7.04
N TYR A 67 -7.71 16.35 -6.65
CA TYR A 67 -6.76 16.54 -5.55
C TYR A 67 -7.35 16.09 -4.21
N LEU A 68 -8.61 16.41 -3.94
CA LEU A 68 -9.29 16.02 -2.71
C LEU A 68 -9.42 14.49 -2.61
N ALA A 69 -9.80 13.84 -3.71
CA ALA A 69 -9.85 12.38 -3.77
C ALA A 69 -8.46 11.74 -3.59
N ALA A 70 -7.43 12.29 -4.24
CA ALA A 70 -6.04 11.84 -4.09
C ALA A 70 -5.55 11.98 -2.65
N PHE A 71 -5.90 13.08 -1.98
CA PHE A 71 -5.56 13.30 -0.58
C PHE A 71 -6.21 12.28 0.35
N VAL A 72 -7.52 12.04 0.21
CA VAL A 72 -8.25 11.05 1.02
C VAL A 72 -7.67 9.65 0.81
N LEU A 73 -7.42 9.25 -0.43
CA LEU A 73 -6.83 7.95 -0.75
C LEU A 73 -5.40 7.84 -0.22
N GLY A 74 -4.58 8.90 -0.36
CA GLY A 74 -3.21 8.92 0.15
C GLY A 74 -3.16 8.79 1.67
N VAL A 75 -4.02 9.50 2.39
CA VAL A 75 -4.15 9.37 3.86
C VAL A 75 -4.60 7.96 4.23
N TRP A 76 -5.59 7.40 3.51
CA TRP A 76 -6.06 6.04 3.76
C TRP A 76 -4.95 5.00 3.58
N VAL A 77 -4.19 5.07 2.48
CA VAL A 77 -3.03 4.18 2.23
C VAL A 77 -1.96 4.35 3.30
N ALA A 78 -1.63 5.58 3.69
CA ALA A 78 -0.66 5.83 4.74
C ALA A 78 -1.09 5.22 6.09
N VAL A 79 -2.37 5.39 6.46
CA VAL A 79 -2.94 4.83 7.67
C VAL A 79 -2.94 3.29 7.62
N ASP A 80 -3.26 2.69 6.48
CA ASP A 80 -3.23 1.24 6.29
C ASP A 80 -1.82 0.66 6.51
N ILE A 81 -0.80 1.27 5.87
CA ILE A 81 0.60 0.87 6.02
C ILE A 81 1.07 0.99 7.49
N ILE A 82 0.69 2.07 8.17
CA ILE A 82 1.06 2.31 9.57
C ILE A 82 0.34 1.32 10.50
N ARG A 83 -0.95 1.03 10.27
CA ARG A 83 -1.72 0.08 11.09
C ARG A 83 -1.17 -1.34 10.95
N GLU A 84 -0.83 -1.76 9.73
CA GLU A 84 -0.28 -3.07 9.46
C GLU A 84 1.11 -3.26 10.12
N SER A 85 1.98 -2.24 10.03
CA SER A 85 3.29 -2.29 10.69
C SER A 85 3.18 -2.39 12.21
N ARG A 86 2.20 -1.71 12.84
CA ARG A 86 1.93 -1.83 14.28
C ARG A 86 1.40 -3.20 14.68
N ARG A 87 0.56 -3.85 13.85
CA ARG A 87 0.04 -5.21 14.13
C ARG A 87 1.16 -6.25 14.14
N ARG A 88 2.07 -6.19 13.16
CA ARG A 88 3.24 -7.08 13.11
C ARG A 88 4.16 -6.91 14.33
N ARG A 89 4.33 -5.70 14.85
CA ARG A 89 5.15 -5.45 16.05
C ARG A 89 4.58 -6.01 17.36
N ARG A 90 3.30 -6.41 17.38
CA ARG A 90 2.62 -6.97 18.56
C ARG A 90 2.47 -8.50 18.52
N ARG A 91 2.85 -9.14 17.42
CA ARG A 91 2.98 -10.61 17.31
C ARG A 91 4.44 -10.97 17.41
#